data_AF-A0A3A4QCE2-F1
#
_entry.id   AF-A0A3A4QCE2-F1
#
_cell.length_a   1.000
_cell.length_b   1.000
_cell.length_c   1.000
_cell.angle_alpha   90.00
_cell.angle_beta   90.00
_cell.angle_gamma   90.00
#
_symmetry.space_group_name_H-M   'P 1'
#
loop_
_entity.id
_entity.type
_entity.pdbx_description
1 polymer ?
#
loop_
_entity_poly.entity_id
_entity_poly.type
_entity_poly.pdbx_seq_one_letter_code
_entity_poly.pdbx_strand_id
1 'polypeptide(L)'
;MQRRFGRIEAEARFEWLVVPAPNELTGVLADIYQTLQSLRGHKEFITPGVKLRCDYCIPNHRLLVEYDEYQHFTLPRKTALQLYPPDLVTHFDRRGWIAACDRFRAHDPDPPYRDEQRAFYDSLRDILAASNGYTLIRVRDGAFDWNAPDADSCLDSLCWMPRRSPSAREELANGSELPVACDGLPAAAVNPRLRNHARAPQIDKIALVSRDYNVVRSDRLWDYSALVFDINRVCDEHGCDTILYSLFAWDTRSPLIRTHESLFGALQHVRHMLIECGDLGEDRRSISYHNLRVEMWFRGEDRPRIAQQRFSTSQDTLQSMQEFIADMPDRQFGLALLMICGESNIVSTGRRGDHLQVDPRLTNMGVSVILNPVHDYMKRPEMLEKRRYLSQNRRTVVSVWNRGRGNEPHIPWTVYHDGKDRTADVEEIAWPVPGRPDIRVGLVTLRNRFEARL
;
A
#
# COMPACT_ATOMS: atom_id res chain seq x y z
N MET A 1 -1.84 -23.74 -0.01
CA MET A 1 -1.00 -24.02 -1.19
C MET A 1 -1.55 -25.14 -2.10
N GLN A 2 -1.42 -26.43 -1.77
CA GLN A 2 -1.85 -27.54 -2.66
C GLN A 2 -3.35 -27.52 -3.01
N ARG A 3 -4.21 -27.22 -2.02
CA ARG A 3 -5.66 -27.01 -2.23
C ARG A 3 -5.98 -25.91 -3.27
N ARG A 4 -5.08 -24.95 -3.45
CA ARG A 4 -5.30 -23.73 -4.25
C ARG A 4 -4.71 -23.83 -5.65
N PHE A 5 -3.47 -24.30 -5.75
CA PHE A 5 -2.72 -24.33 -6.99
C PHE A 5 -2.59 -25.73 -7.60
N GLY A 6 -3.19 -26.74 -6.95
CA GLY A 6 -3.12 -28.12 -7.38
C GLY A 6 -1.74 -28.71 -7.11
N ARG A 7 -1.06 -29.17 -8.17
CA ARG A 7 0.24 -29.85 -8.08
C ARG A 7 1.32 -28.91 -7.54
N ILE A 8 2.00 -29.37 -6.50
CA ILE A 8 3.19 -28.74 -5.93
C ILE A 8 4.29 -29.78 -5.90
N GLU A 9 5.49 -29.38 -6.31
CA GLU A 9 6.67 -30.20 -6.30
C GLU A 9 7.62 -29.65 -5.24
N ALA A 10 7.91 -30.47 -4.22
CA ALA A 10 8.92 -30.13 -3.22
C ALA A 10 10.32 -30.43 -3.78
N GLU A 11 11.31 -29.63 -3.37
CA GLU A 11 12.71 -29.79 -3.77
C GLU A 11 12.93 -29.84 -5.31
N ALA A 12 12.18 -29.02 -6.04
CA ALA A 12 12.22 -29.01 -7.49
C ALA A 12 13.61 -28.61 -8.02
N ARG A 13 14.04 -29.25 -9.09
CA ARG A 13 15.34 -29.00 -9.76
C ARG A 13 15.10 -28.63 -11.21
N PHE A 14 15.94 -27.73 -11.73
CA PHE A 14 15.83 -27.24 -13.10
C PHE A 14 17.16 -27.36 -13.82
N GLU A 15 17.12 -27.65 -15.12
CA GLU A 15 18.32 -27.68 -15.98
C GLU A 15 18.98 -26.31 -16.10
N TRP A 16 18.22 -25.23 -15.92
CA TRP A 16 18.73 -23.85 -15.97
C TRP A 16 19.23 -23.33 -14.60
N LEU A 17 19.02 -24.07 -13.51
CA LEU A 17 19.41 -23.66 -12.16
C LEU A 17 20.62 -24.48 -11.68
N VAL A 18 21.76 -24.21 -12.32
CA VAL A 18 23.03 -24.89 -12.07
C VAL A 18 24.05 -23.85 -11.60
N VAL A 19 24.85 -24.19 -10.59
CA VAL A 19 25.97 -23.35 -10.16
C VAL A 19 27.02 -23.31 -11.28
N PRO A 20 27.28 -22.16 -11.90
CA PRO A 20 28.28 -22.05 -12.98
C PRO A 20 29.69 -22.15 -12.42
N ALA A 21 30.66 -22.49 -13.27
CA ALA A 21 32.07 -22.41 -12.89
C ALA A 21 32.50 -20.94 -12.71
N PRO A 22 33.51 -20.63 -11.85
CA PRO A 22 33.93 -19.26 -11.59
C PRO A 22 34.30 -18.45 -12.85
N ASN A 23 34.84 -19.11 -13.88
CA ASN A 23 35.20 -18.52 -15.17
C ASN A 23 34.01 -18.33 -16.12
N GLU A 24 32.84 -18.88 -15.80
CA GLU A 24 31.59 -18.73 -16.56
C GLU A 24 30.67 -17.65 -15.95
N LEU A 25 31.01 -17.15 -14.76
CA LEU A 25 30.27 -16.07 -14.11
C LEU A 25 30.40 -14.77 -14.91
N THR A 26 29.25 -14.14 -15.17
CA THR A 26 29.19 -12.87 -15.90
C THR A 26 28.22 -11.91 -15.21
N GLY A 27 28.39 -10.61 -15.49
CA GLY A 27 27.54 -9.54 -14.98
C GLY A 27 27.40 -9.57 -13.45
N VAL A 28 26.18 -9.33 -12.96
CA VAL A 28 25.91 -9.20 -11.53
C VAL A 28 26.26 -10.44 -10.70
N LEU A 29 26.19 -11.64 -11.28
CA LEU A 29 26.57 -12.86 -10.57
C LEU A 29 28.09 -12.91 -10.35
N ALA A 30 28.90 -12.40 -11.29
CA ALA A 30 30.33 -12.24 -11.10
C ALA A 30 30.62 -11.19 -10.01
N ASP A 31 29.91 -10.05 -10.03
CA ASP A 31 30.08 -8.99 -9.03
C ASP A 31 29.73 -9.47 -7.62
N ILE A 32 28.62 -10.20 -7.46
CA ILE A 32 28.23 -10.82 -6.19
C ILE A 32 29.31 -11.79 -5.74
N TYR A 33 29.75 -12.71 -6.62
CA TYR A 33 30.78 -13.70 -6.27
C TYR A 33 32.07 -13.04 -5.77
N GLN A 34 32.62 -12.07 -6.52
CA GLN A 34 33.85 -11.37 -6.17
C GLN A 34 33.71 -10.54 -4.88
N THR A 35 32.56 -9.90 -4.68
CA THR A 35 32.29 -9.12 -3.48
C THR A 35 32.20 -10.03 -2.24
N LEU A 36 31.54 -11.18 -2.36
CA LEU A 36 31.45 -12.17 -1.28
C LEU A 36 32.83 -12.77 -0.95
N GLN A 37 33.67 -13.06 -1.96
CA GLN A 37 35.05 -13.49 -1.73
C GLN A 37 35.84 -12.45 -0.93
N SER A 38 35.64 -11.18 -1.22
CA SER A 38 36.34 -10.06 -0.58
C SER A 38 35.86 -9.78 0.84
N LEU A 39 34.65 -10.22 1.21
CA LEU A 39 34.03 -9.91 2.50
C LEU A 39 34.77 -10.55 3.69
N ARG A 40 35.11 -11.83 3.58
CA ARG A 40 35.86 -12.59 4.61
C ARG A 40 37.10 -13.33 4.07
N GLY A 41 37.40 -13.18 2.79
CA GLY A 41 38.57 -13.79 2.15
C GLY A 41 38.39 -15.25 1.70
N HIS A 42 37.18 -15.81 1.83
CA HIS A 42 36.88 -17.17 1.37
C HIS A 42 36.77 -17.20 -0.16
N LYS A 43 37.71 -17.86 -0.82
CA LYS A 43 37.77 -17.90 -2.30
C LYS A 43 36.99 -19.05 -2.93
N GLU A 44 36.73 -20.10 -2.16
CA GLU A 44 36.16 -21.37 -2.65
C GLU A 44 34.89 -21.72 -1.85
N PHE A 45 33.78 -21.06 -2.18
CA PHE A 45 32.49 -21.27 -1.49
C PHE A 45 31.37 -21.75 -2.42
N ILE A 46 31.63 -21.87 -3.73
CA ILE A 46 30.67 -22.41 -4.70
C ILE A 46 31.13 -23.77 -5.21
N THR A 47 30.19 -24.61 -5.59
CA THR A 47 30.45 -25.95 -6.15
C THR A 47 29.89 -26.01 -7.56
N PRO A 48 30.72 -25.80 -8.61
CA PRO A 48 30.27 -25.80 -10.00
C PRO A 48 29.56 -27.11 -10.39
N GLY A 49 28.55 -27.01 -11.25
CA GLY A 49 27.78 -28.16 -11.73
C GLY A 49 26.67 -28.65 -10.77
N VAL A 50 26.59 -28.11 -9.55
CA VAL A 50 25.50 -28.45 -8.62
C VAL A 50 24.18 -27.86 -9.13
N LYS A 51 23.17 -28.73 -9.28
CA LYS A 51 21.78 -28.32 -9.50
C LYS A 51 21.17 -27.89 -8.17
N LEU A 52 20.86 -26.60 -8.05
CA LEU A 52 20.19 -26.09 -6.85
C LEU A 52 18.73 -26.54 -6.85
N ARG A 53 18.21 -26.74 -5.65
CA ARG A 53 16.80 -27.09 -5.42
C ARG A 53 16.03 -25.84 -5.03
N CYS A 54 14.78 -25.76 -5.42
CA CYS A 54 13.81 -24.82 -4.86
C CYS A 54 12.91 -25.57 -3.87
N ASP A 55 12.57 -24.97 -2.73
CA ASP A 55 11.79 -25.66 -1.69
C ASP A 55 10.45 -26.14 -2.24
N TYR A 56 9.74 -25.27 -2.97
CA TYR A 56 8.51 -25.63 -3.65
C TYR A 56 8.43 -25.00 -5.05
N CYS A 57 7.95 -25.79 -6.01
CA CYS A 57 7.57 -25.35 -7.35
C CYS A 57 6.08 -25.62 -7.58
N ILE A 58 5.41 -24.68 -8.22
CA ILE A 58 4.06 -24.81 -8.74
C ILE A 58 4.15 -24.70 -10.27
N PRO A 59 4.35 -25.82 -10.99
CA PRO A 59 4.77 -25.81 -12.40
C PRO A 59 3.79 -25.11 -13.33
N ASN A 60 2.49 -25.37 -13.16
CA ASN A 60 1.41 -24.80 -13.98
C ASN A 60 1.33 -23.27 -13.92
N HIS A 61 2.00 -22.70 -12.94
CA HIS A 61 1.97 -21.30 -12.59
C HIS A 61 3.34 -20.63 -12.76
N ARG A 62 4.39 -21.40 -13.07
CA ARG A 62 5.80 -20.93 -13.09
C ARG A 62 6.16 -20.15 -11.83
N LEU A 63 5.74 -20.67 -10.67
CA LEU A 63 6.01 -20.07 -9.36
C LEU A 63 6.93 -20.96 -8.55
N LEU A 64 7.95 -20.32 -7.98
CA LEU A 64 8.88 -20.89 -7.02
C LEU A 64 8.66 -20.22 -5.67
N VAL A 65 8.73 -21.02 -4.61
CA VAL A 65 8.64 -20.55 -3.24
C VAL A 65 9.87 -21.04 -2.51
N GLU A 66 10.63 -20.10 -1.96
CA GLU A 66 11.72 -20.39 -1.01
C GLU A 66 11.26 -20.01 0.39
N TYR A 67 11.61 -20.84 1.36
CA TYR A 67 11.34 -20.62 2.77
C TYR A 67 12.64 -20.27 3.50
N ASP A 68 12.76 -19.01 3.90
CA ASP A 68 13.98 -18.48 4.50
C ASP A 68 13.92 -18.58 6.03
N GLU A 69 14.62 -19.57 6.55
CA GLU A 69 14.89 -19.72 7.99
C GLU A 69 15.87 -18.66 8.51
N TYR A 70 15.97 -18.53 9.84
CA TYR A 70 16.85 -17.57 10.52
C TYR A 70 18.29 -17.54 9.96
N GLN A 71 18.85 -18.70 9.60
CA GLN A 71 20.21 -18.85 9.06
C GLN A 71 20.46 -18.22 7.68
N HIS A 72 19.42 -17.78 6.97
CA HIS A 72 19.57 -17.07 5.70
C HIS A 72 19.87 -15.57 5.88
N PHE A 73 19.63 -15.02 7.08
CA PHE A 73 19.70 -13.58 7.33
C PHE A 73 21.09 -13.13 7.82
N THR A 74 22.09 -13.32 6.95
CA THR A 74 23.52 -13.10 7.23
C THR A 74 24.06 -11.82 6.58
N LEU A 75 25.25 -11.37 6.98
CA LEU A 75 25.95 -10.25 6.33
C LEU A 75 26.26 -10.53 4.85
N PRO A 76 26.80 -11.71 4.45
CA PRO A 76 26.90 -12.08 3.04
C PRO A 76 25.59 -11.95 2.26
N ARG A 77 24.45 -12.38 2.84
CA ARG A 77 23.16 -12.28 2.16
C ARG A 77 22.76 -10.82 1.92
N LYS A 78 22.97 -9.94 2.91
CA LYS A 78 22.77 -8.49 2.75
C LYS A 78 23.61 -7.94 1.60
N THR A 79 24.91 -8.25 1.58
CA THR A 79 25.84 -7.78 0.55
C THR A 79 25.40 -8.23 -0.84
N ALA A 80 25.03 -9.50 -0.99
CA ALA A 80 24.52 -10.01 -2.27
C ALA A 80 23.23 -9.29 -2.70
N LEU A 81 22.26 -9.14 -1.78
CA LEU A 81 21.03 -8.41 -2.06
C LEU A 81 21.27 -6.95 -2.43
N GLN A 82 22.29 -6.27 -1.89
CA GLN A 82 22.60 -4.88 -2.25
C GLN A 82 23.12 -4.74 -3.69
N LEU A 83 23.72 -5.80 -4.25
CA LEU A 83 24.25 -5.80 -5.61
C LEU A 83 23.23 -6.15 -6.69
N TYR A 84 22.01 -6.59 -6.32
CA TYR A 84 21.02 -6.95 -7.33
C TYR A 84 20.71 -5.77 -8.25
N PRO A 85 20.54 -6.00 -9.56
CA PRO A 85 20.24 -4.94 -10.50
C PRO A 85 18.99 -4.17 -10.05
N PRO A 86 18.96 -2.84 -10.20
CA PRO A 86 17.83 -2.03 -9.76
C PRO A 86 16.53 -2.35 -10.54
N ASP A 87 16.66 -2.87 -11.75
CA ASP A 87 15.58 -3.30 -12.65
C ASP A 87 15.18 -4.77 -12.46
N LEU A 88 15.91 -5.54 -11.64
CA LEU A 88 15.52 -6.91 -11.31
C LEU A 88 14.24 -6.87 -10.46
N VAL A 89 13.14 -7.34 -11.04
CA VAL A 89 11.87 -7.49 -10.34
C VAL A 89 11.98 -8.66 -9.37
N THR A 90 12.04 -8.35 -8.08
CA THR A 90 11.95 -9.34 -6.99
C THR A 90 10.51 -9.38 -6.49
N HIS A 91 9.99 -10.58 -6.21
CA HIS A 91 8.64 -10.76 -5.66
C HIS A 91 8.65 -11.02 -4.14
N PHE A 92 9.68 -10.48 -3.48
CA PHE A 92 9.83 -10.42 -2.04
C PHE A 92 10.39 -9.06 -1.66
N ASP A 93 10.22 -8.64 -0.42
CA ASP A 93 10.72 -7.34 0.05
C ASP A 93 12.24 -7.35 0.21
N ARG A 94 12.97 -7.04 -0.87
CA ARG A 94 14.44 -6.94 -0.87
C ARG A 94 14.97 -6.05 0.26
N ARG A 95 14.32 -4.93 0.58
CA ARG A 95 14.74 -4.03 1.67
C ARG A 95 14.43 -4.64 3.03
N GLY A 96 13.27 -5.25 3.20
CA GLY A 96 12.89 -6.00 4.39
C GLY A 96 13.83 -7.16 4.68
N TRP A 97 14.30 -7.88 3.65
CA TRP A 97 15.31 -8.92 3.78
C TRP A 97 16.68 -8.36 4.17
N ILE A 98 17.12 -7.24 3.57
CA ILE A 98 18.33 -6.52 3.98
C ILE A 98 18.24 -6.08 5.46
N ALA A 99 17.10 -5.51 5.86
CA ALA A 99 16.86 -5.09 7.24
C ALA A 99 16.81 -6.29 8.20
N ALA A 100 16.27 -7.43 7.75
CA ALA A 100 16.28 -8.68 8.50
C ALA A 100 17.71 -9.20 8.70
N CYS A 101 18.58 -9.14 7.68
CA CYS A 101 20.01 -9.43 7.84
C CYS A 101 20.67 -8.52 8.88
N ASP A 102 20.36 -7.22 8.86
CA ASP A 102 20.90 -6.25 9.83
C ASP A 102 20.43 -6.49 11.27
N ARG A 103 19.17 -6.93 11.41
CA ARG A 103 18.54 -7.23 12.70
C ARG A 103 19.01 -8.56 13.27
N PHE A 104 18.96 -9.62 12.47
CA PHE A 104 19.23 -10.98 12.94
C PHE A 104 20.70 -11.29 13.03
N ARG A 105 21.51 -10.75 12.10
CA ARG A 105 22.97 -10.96 12.02
C ARG A 105 23.32 -12.44 12.20
N ALA A 106 22.55 -13.30 11.52
CA ALA A 106 22.77 -14.73 11.60
C ALA A 106 24.16 -15.07 11.05
N HIS A 107 24.73 -16.14 11.58
CA HIS A 107 26.03 -16.64 11.19
C HIS A 107 26.03 -18.15 11.38
N ASP A 108 26.37 -18.88 10.32
CA ASP A 108 26.64 -20.31 10.38
C ASP A 108 28.15 -20.53 10.18
N PRO A 109 28.89 -20.96 11.22
CA PRO A 109 30.33 -21.05 11.17
C PRO A 109 30.87 -22.30 10.47
N ASP A 110 30.04 -23.28 10.11
CA ASP A 110 30.52 -24.57 9.59
C ASP A 110 29.80 -25.02 8.29
N PRO A 111 30.51 -25.13 7.14
CA PRO A 111 31.90 -24.73 6.94
C PRO A 111 32.08 -23.20 7.07
N PRO A 112 33.30 -22.69 7.26
CA PRO A 112 33.56 -21.27 7.49
C PRO A 112 32.96 -20.32 6.43
N TYR A 113 32.81 -20.82 5.20
CA TYR A 113 32.26 -20.10 4.06
C TYR A 113 30.76 -20.28 3.84
N ARG A 114 30.05 -20.92 4.76
CA ARG A 114 28.65 -21.32 4.57
C ARG A 114 27.73 -20.15 4.29
N ASP A 115 27.96 -19.01 4.93
CA ASP A 115 27.14 -17.82 4.72
C ASP A 115 27.32 -17.24 3.31
N GLU A 116 28.55 -17.21 2.76
CA GLU A 116 28.80 -16.81 1.37
C GLU A 116 28.15 -17.78 0.39
N GLN A 117 28.28 -19.08 0.66
CA GLN A 117 27.67 -20.11 -0.17
C GLN A 117 26.14 -19.94 -0.23
N ARG A 118 25.48 -19.81 0.92
CA ARG A 118 24.02 -19.58 1.00
C ARG A 118 23.63 -18.29 0.28
N ALA A 119 24.31 -17.19 0.57
CA ALA A 119 24.04 -15.89 -0.04
C ALA A 119 24.15 -15.93 -1.57
N PHE A 120 25.16 -16.63 -2.08
CA PHE A 120 25.38 -16.79 -3.52
C PHE A 120 24.34 -17.71 -4.16
N TYR A 121 24.04 -18.86 -3.57
CA TYR A 121 23.06 -19.80 -4.10
C TYR A 121 21.64 -19.22 -4.09
N ASP A 122 21.28 -18.47 -3.05
CA ASP A 122 20.03 -17.74 -3.02
C ASP A 122 19.95 -16.68 -4.11
N SER A 123 21.08 -16.06 -4.46
CA SER A 123 21.15 -15.11 -5.57
C SER A 123 21.03 -15.74 -6.94
N LEU A 124 21.60 -16.94 -7.12
CA LEU A 124 21.37 -17.72 -8.33
C LEU A 124 19.89 -18.03 -8.50
N ARG A 125 19.20 -18.48 -7.44
CA ARG A 125 17.76 -18.75 -7.50
C ARG A 125 16.97 -17.52 -7.90
N ASP A 126 17.20 -16.39 -7.23
CA ASP A 126 16.44 -15.16 -7.47
C ASP A 126 16.64 -14.65 -8.91
N ILE A 127 17.89 -14.57 -9.37
CA ILE A 127 18.25 -14.00 -10.67
C ILE A 127 17.89 -14.94 -11.83
N LEU A 128 18.18 -16.24 -11.69
CA LEU A 128 17.92 -17.21 -12.76
C LEU A 128 16.44 -17.55 -12.87
N ALA A 129 15.67 -17.54 -11.77
CA ALA A 129 14.22 -17.70 -11.84
C ALA A 129 13.60 -16.60 -12.70
N ALA A 130 13.91 -15.32 -12.42
CA ALA A 130 13.42 -14.20 -13.19
C ALA A 130 13.81 -14.31 -14.68
N SER A 131 15.08 -14.63 -14.96
CA SER A 131 15.61 -14.77 -16.32
C SER A 131 14.97 -15.94 -17.10
N ASN A 132 14.49 -16.98 -16.40
CA ASN A 132 13.80 -18.13 -16.99
C ASN A 132 12.27 -18.01 -16.93
N GLY A 133 11.74 -16.81 -16.64
CA GLY A 133 10.31 -16.53 -16.63
C GLY A 133 9.55 -17.22 -15.51
N TYR A 134 10.21 -17.50 -14.39
CA TYR A 134 9.58 -17.91 -13.14
C TYR A 134 9.41 -16.71 -12.21
N THR A 135 8.28 -16.65 -11.53
CA THR A 135 8.10 -15.80 -10.36
C THR A 135 8.68 -16.54 -9.17
N LEU A 136 9.60 -15.93 -8.42
CA LEU A 136 10.12 -16.48 -7.17
C LEU A 136 9.72 -15.60 -6.00
N ILE A 137 8.98 -16.18 -5.05
CA ILE A 137 8.61 -15.54 -3.79
C ILE A 137 9.43 -16.15 -2.65
N ARG A 138 9.72 -15.32 -1.63
CA ARG A 138 10.41 -15.76 -0.41
C ARG A 138 9.49 -15.57 0.78
N VAL A 139 9.40 -16.59 1.62
CA VAL A 139 8.65 -16.58 2.86
C VAL A 139 9.64 -16.67 4.00
N ARG A 140 9.71 -15.64 4.84
CA ARG A 140 10.55 -15.69 6.04
C ARG A 140 9.89 -16.53 7.13
N ASP A 141 10.69 -17.30 7.86
CA ASP A 141 10.25 -18.02 9.06
C ASP A 141 9.62 -17.06 10.09
N GLY A 142 8.52 -17.51 10.69
CA GLY A 142 7.71 -16.74 11.64
C GLY A 142 7.04 -15.49 11.08
N ALA A 143 7.12 -15.21 9.76
CA ALA A 143 6.46 -14.05 9.18
C ALA A 143 4.94 -14.23 9.05
N PHE A 144 4.45 -15.47 9.01
CA PHE A 144 3.04 -15.80 8.86
C PHE A 144 2.64 -16.92 9.81
N ASP A 145 1.51 -16.76 10.48
CA ASP A 145 0.84 -17.86 11.18
C ASP A 145 -0.05 -18.60 10.18
N TRP A 146 0.44 -19.72 9.67
CA TRP A 146 -0.28 -20.55 8.71
C TRP A 146 -1.51 -21.26 9.29
N ASN A 147 -1.68 -21.24 10.62
CA ASN A 147 -2.87 -21.75 11.28
C ASN A 147 -3.93 -20.68 11.52
N ALA A 148 -3.62 -19.41 11.25
CA ALA A 148 -4.56 -18.31 11.41
C ALA A 148 -5.75 -18.45 10.44
N PRO A 149 -6.97 -18.01 10.82
CA PRO A 149 -8.15 -18.07 9.96
C PRO A 149 -8.01 -17.36 8.62
N ASP A 150 -7.06 -16.43 8.50
CA ASP A 150 -6.76 -15.61 7.32
C ASP A 150 -5.50 -16.08 6.55
N ALA A 151 -4.93 -17.25 6.87
CA ALA A 151 -3.75 -17.79 6.20
C ALA A 151 -3.91 -17.90 4.66
N ASP A 152 -5.12 -18.16 4.15
CA ASP A 152 -5.40 -18.16 2.71
C ASP A 152 -5.32 -16.75 2.09
N SER A 153 -5.66 -15.70 2.85
CA SER A 153 -5.49 -14.29 2.45
C SER A 153 -4.03 -13.85 2.52
N CYS A 154 -3.26 -14.32 3.49
CA CYS A 154 -1.80 -14.13 3.50
C CYS A 154 -1.14 -14.77 2.26
N LEU A 155 -1.61 -15.97 1.88
CA LEU A 155 -1.14 -16.63 0.67
C LEU A 155 -1.51 -15.87 -0.61
N ASP A 156 -2.65 -15.20 -0.63
CA ASP A 156 -3.05 -14.31 -1.73
C ASP A 156 -2.11 -13.12 -1.91
N SER A 157 -1.73 -12.49 -0.81
CA SER A 157 -0.78 -11.39 -0.82
C SER A 157 0.62 -11.82 -1.28
N LEU A 158 1.01 -13.07 -1.00
CA LEU A 158 2.31 -13.63 -1.36
C LEU A 158 2.37 -14.12 -2.81
N CYS A 159 1.34 -14.82 -3.29
CA CYS A 159 1.36 -15.50 -4.58
C CYS A 159 0.78 -14.66 -5.73
N TRP A 160 0.88 -13.32 -5.69
CA TRP A 160 0.28 -12.46 -6.72
C TRP A 160 0.73 -12.88 -8.13
N MET A 161 -0.20 -13.51 -8.84
CA MET A 161 -0.06 -13.85 -10.25
C MET A 161 -0.86 -12.85 -11.06
N PRO A 162 -0.25 -12.10 -11.99
CA PRO A 162 -1.03 -11.67 -13.14
C PRO A 162 -1.54 -12.95 -13.81
N ARG A 163 -2.87 -13.11 -13.91
CA ARG A 163 -3.43 -14.12 -14.80
C ARG A 163 -2.90 -13.79 -16.20
N ARG A 164 -1.90 -14.53 -16.67
CA ARG A 164 -1.65 -14.61 -18.11
C ARG A 164 -2.85 -15.36 -18.67
N SER A 165 -3.69 -14.67 -19.42
CA SER A 165 -4.56 -15.33 -20.38
C SER A 165 -3.69 -16.23 -21.25
N PRO A 166 -4.08 -17.50 -21.48
CA PRO A 166 -3.40 -18.35 -22.45
C PRO A 166 -3.77 -17.84 -23.85
N SER A 167 -3.10 -16.80 -24.33
CA SER A 167 -3.25 -16.33 -25.71
C SER A 167 -2.12 -15.38 -26.10
N ALA A 168 -0.89 -15.88 -26.21
CA ALA A 168 0.17 -15.23 -26.99
C ALA A 168 1.36 -16.19 -27.16
N ARG A 169 1.18 -17.28 -27.93
CA ARG A 169 2.26 -17.92 -28.72
C ARG A 169 1.86 -19.11 -29.61
N GLU A 170 0.58 -19.45 -29.76
CA GLU A 170 0.18 -20.58 -30.64
C GLU A 170 -0.71 -20.22 -31.85
N GLU A 171 -0.90 -18.94 -32.19
CA GLU A 171 -1.60 -18.53 -33.42
C GLU A 171 -0.65 -17.99 -34.49
N LEU A 172 0.39 -18.77 -34.79
CA LEU A 172 1.16 -18.66 -36.04
C LEU A 172 1.29 -20.06 -36.67
N ALA A 173 0.16 -20.74 -36.82
CA ALA A 173 0.02 -21.83 -37.78
C ALA A 173 -1.47 -22.01 -38.09
N ASN A 174 -1.79 -21.94 -39.38
CA ASN A 174 -3.07 -22.29 -40.02
C ASN A 174 -4.13 -21.18 -40.05
N GLY A 175 -4.21 -20.54 -41.21
CA GLY A 175 -5.34 -19.69 -41.58
C GLY A 175 -6.55 -20.51 -42.02
N SER A 176 -7.74 -19.97 -41.78
CA SER A 176 -8.86 -19.91 -42.73
C SER A 176 -10.03 -19.14 -42.10
N GLU A 177 -10.45 -18.11 -42.85
CA GLU A 177 -11.78 -17.49 -43.01
C GLU A 177 -12.74 -17.26 -41.81
N LEU A 178 -13.13 -15.99 -41.66
CA LEU A 178 -14.29 -15.49 -40.92
C LEU A 178 -15.61 -15.96 -41.58
N PRO A 179 -16.73 -16.02 -40.83
CA PRO A 179 -17.59 -14.83 -40.81
C PRO A 179 -18.14 -14.43 -39.42
N VAL A 180 -18.35 -13.12 -39.34
CA VAL A 180 -19.11 -12.38 -38.33
C VAL A 180 -20.62 -12.67 -38.48
N ALA A 181 -21.32 -12.98 -37.39
CA ALA A 181 -22.45 -12.18 -36.89
C ALA A 181 -23.11 -12.84 -35.67
N CYS A 182 -23.43 -11.95 -34.73
CA CYS A 182 -24.04 -12.13 -33.43
C CYS A 182 -25.39 -12.84 -33.44
N ASP A 183 -25.58 -13.79 -32.52
CA ASP A 183 -26.83 -13.94 -31.77
C ASP A 183 -26.61 -14.77 -30.48
N GLY A 184 -27.12 -14.24 -29.36
CA GLY A 184 -27.49 -14.97 -28.14
C GLY A 184 -26.41 -15.74 -27.37
N LEU A 185 -25.92 -15.17 -26.26
CA LEU A 185 -25.36 -15.95 -25.15
C LEU A 185 -26.07 -15.62 -23.83
N PRO A 186 -26.35 -16.62 -22.97
CA PRO A 186 -27.31 -16.50 -21.88
C PRO A 186 -26.67 -15.96 -20.60
N ALA A 187 -27.52 -15.36 -19.77
CA ALA A 187 -27.23 -15.11 -18.37
C ALA A 187 -26.96 -16.44 -17.62
N ALA A 188 -25.69 -16.74 -17.33
CA ALA A 188 -25.25 -17.45 -16.11
C ALA A 188 -23.75 -17.79 -16.18
N ALA A 189 -22.95 -17.09 -15.38
CA ALA A 189 -21.84 -17.67 -14.59
C ALA A 189 -21.32 -16.63 -13.58
N VAL A 190 -22.23 -16.08 -12.77
CA VAL A 190 -21.84 -15.35 -11.55
C VAL A 190 -21.35 -16.41 -10.56
N ASN A 191 -20.07 -16.35 -10.24
CA ASN A 191 -19.38 -17.29 -9.37
C ASN A 191 -20.04 -17.27 -7.96
N PRO A 192 -20.60 -18.39 -7.44
CA PRO A 192 -21.38 -18.39 -6.20
C PRO A 192 -20.59 -18.14 -4.91
N ARG A 193 -19.28 -17.86 -4.99
CA ARG A 193 -18.37 -17.78 -3.82
C ARG A 193 -18.00 -16.37 -3.36
N LEU A 194 -18.59 -15.32 -3.95
CA LEU A 194 -18.49 -13.94 -3.44
C LEU A 194 -19.34 -13.66 -2.18
N ARG A 195 -20.00 -14.68 -1.60
CA ARG A 195 -20.94 -14.50 -0.49
C ARG A 195 -20.36 -14.65 0.92
N ASN A 196 -19.14 -15.16 1.11
CA ASN A 196 -18.61 -15.44 2.45
C ASN A 196 -17.22 -14.83 2.71
N HIS A 197 -17.02 -13.54 2.42
CA HIS A 197 -16.04 -12.77 3.18
C HIS A 197 -16.64 -12.48 4.56
N ALA A 198 -16.21 -13.22 5.58
CA ALA A 198 -16.35 -12.75 6.96
C ALA A 198 -15.69 -11.36 7.00
N ARG A 199 -16.52 -10.33 7.21
CA ARG A 199 -16.26 -8.93 6.85
C ARG A 199 -14.99 -8.40 7.52
N ALA A 200 -13.95 -8.12 6.72
CA ALA A 200 -13.02 -7.06 7.09
C ALA A 200 -13.83 -5.79 7.40
N PRO A 201 -13.48 -5.00 8.44
CA PRO A 201 -14.24 -3.83 8.81
C PRO A 201 -14.34 -2.87 7.62
N GLN A 202 -15.55 -2.80 7.06
CA GLN A 202 -15.87 -1.98 5.91
C GLN A 202 -16.25 -0.58 6.41
N ILE A 203 -15.71 0.45 5.78
CA ILE A 203 -16.15 1.83 5.98
C ILE A 203 -17.51 1.99 5.28
N ASP A 204 -18.52 2.40 6.03
CA ASP A 204 -19.89 2.54 5.54
C ASP A 204 -20.28 4.02 5.38
N LYS A 205 -19.89 4.88 6.33
CA LYS A 205 -20.19 6.31 6.35
C LYS A 205 -19.04 7.12 6.94
N ILE A 206 -18.58 8.10 6.17
CA ILE A 206 -17.44 8.97 6.49
C ILE A 206 -17.94 10.38 6.82
N ALA A 207 -17.49 10.94 7.93
CA ALA A 207 -17.56 12.38 8.20
C ALA A 207 -16.28 13.06 7.71
N LEU A 208 -16.43 14.08 6.86
CA LEU A 208 -15.36 14.95 6.35
C LEU A 208 -15.37 16.24 7.17
N VAL A 209 -14.37 16.44 8.01
CA VAL A 209 -14.31 17.60 8.91
C VAL A 209 -13.38 18.66 8.33
N SER A 210 -13.92 19.87 8.14
CA SER A 210 -13.20 21.05 7.67
C SER A 210 -13.47 22.25 8.56
N ARG A 211 -12.54 23.21 8.57
CA ARG A 211 -12.71 24.53 9.19
C ARG A 211 -12.39 25.65 8.20
N ASP A 212 -12.87 26.85 8.49
CA ASP A 212 -12.45 28.09 7.83
C ASP A 212 -11.43 28.87 8.69
N TYR A 213 -10.21 29.03 8.17
CA TYR A 213 -9.15 29.80 8.85
C TYR A 213 -9.44 31.28 9.00
N ASN A 214 -10.39 31.85 8.25
CA ASN A 214 -10.70 33.28 8.33
C ASN A 214 -11.54 33.64 9.56
N VAL A 215 -12.07 32.66 10.28
CA VAL A 215 -12.86 32.91 11.49
C VAL A 215 -11.92 32.94 12.70
N VAL A 216 -11.81 34.12 13.30
CA VAL A 216 -10.92 34.40 14.44
C VAL A 216 -11.46 33.74 15.70
N ARG A 217 -10.57 33.05 16.44
CA ARG A 217 -10.88 32.41 17.73
C ARG A 217 -10.33 33.21 18.91
N SER A 218 -11.01 33.13 20.04
CA SER A 218 -10.58 33.74 21.30
C SER A 218 -9.48 32.95 22.02
N ASP A 219 -9.38 31.64 21.77
CA ASP A 219 -8.44 30.72 22.44
C ASP A 219 -7.04 30.63 21.78
N ARG A 220 -6.81 31.39 20.71
CA ARG A 220 -5.55 31.44 19.94
C ARG A 220 -5.09 30.10 19.32
N LEU A 221 -5.86 29.02 19.46
CA LEU A 221 -5.52 27.72 18.85
C LEU A 221 -6.06 27.65 17.41
N TRP A 222 -5.20 27.23 16.49
CA TRP A 222 -5.48 27.20 15.04
C TRP A 222 -5.95 25.83 14.54
N ASP A 223 -6.45 24.97 15.43
CA ASP A 223 -6.80 23.57 15.15
C ASP A 223 -8.23 23.20 15.60
N TYR A 224 -8.52 21.89 15.73
CA TYR A 224 -9.81 21.38 16.22
C TYR A 224 -9.76 20.90 17.67
N SER A 225 -8.61 20.87 18.33
CA SER A 225 -8.45 20.15 19.61
C SER A 225 -9.51 20.50 20.64
N ALA A 226 -9.78 21.80 20.85
CA ALA A 226 -10.80 22.26 21.80
C ALA A 226 -12.26 21.88 21.46
N LEU A 227 -12.53 21.47 20.22
CA LEU A 227 -13.87 21.08 19.74
C LEU A 227 -13.99 19.60 19.38
N VAL A 228 -12.89 18.83 19.45
CA VAL A 228 -12.83 17.49 18.88
C VAL A 228 -13.92 16.58 19.44
N PHE A 229 -14.26 16.71 20.72
CA PHE A 229 -15.29 15.91 21.37
C PHE A 229 -16.69 16.23 20.86
N ASP A 230 -17.01 17.51 20.67
CA ASP A 230 -18.30 17.95 20.12
C ASP A 230 -18.45 17.50 18.67
N ILE A 231 -17.39 17.68 17.87
CA ILE A 231 -17.37 17.24 16.47
C ILE A 231 -17.56 15.73 16.40
N ASN A 232 -16.80 14.98 17.19
CA ASN A 232 -16.87 13.52 17.24
C ASN A 232 -18.26 13.03 17.62
N ARG A 233 -18.86 13.61 18.66
CA ARG A 233 -20.22 13.29 19.11
C ARG A 233 -21.23 13.53 17.99
N VAL A 234 -21.17 14.67 17.31
CA VAL A 234 -22.10 15.02 16.22
C VAL A 234 -21.94 14.07 15.04
N CYS A 235 -20.71 13.70 14.68
CA CYS A 235 -20.47 12.70 13.64
C CYS A 235 -21.04 11.32 14.04
N ASP A 236 -20.88 10.93 15.30
CA ASP A 236 -21.40 9.67 15.84
C ASP A 236 -22.93 9.63 15.89
N GLU A 237 -23.58 10.73 16.29
CA GLU A 237 -25.04 10.89 16.27
C GLU A 237 -25.61 10.76 14.85
N HIS A 238 -24.82 11.10 13.83
CA HIS A 238 -25.16 10.90 12.42
C HIS A 238 -24.77 9.51 11.88
N GLY A 239 -24.34 8.60 12.75
CA GLY A 239 -24.02 7.21 12.41
C GLY A 239 -22.77 7.03 11.57
N CYS A 240 -21.83 7.97 11.61
CA CYS A 240 -20.54 7.81 10.94
C CYS A 240 -19.69 6.76 11.66
N ASP A 241 -19.07 5.86 10.89
CA ASP A 241 -18.07 4.92 11.43
C ASP A 241 -16.64 5.44 11.26
N THR A 242 -16.43 6.43 10.39
CA THR A 242 -15.10 6.98 10.11
C THR A 242 -15.15 8.50 10.13
N ILE A 243 -14.22 9.14 10.84
CA ILE A 243 -14.03 10.59 10.81
C ILE A 243 -12.69 10.91 10.16
N LEU A 244 -12.74 11.67 9.08
CA LEU A 244 -11.57 12.19 8.36
C LEU A 244 -11.47 13.69 8.59
N TYR A 245 -10.52 14.10 9.43
CA TYR A 245 -10.19 15.52 9.58
C TYR A 245 -9.31 15.97 8.41
N SER A 246 -9.55 17.19 7.93
CA SER A 246 -8.52 17.96 7.21
C SER A 246 -7.22 18.00 8.03
N LEU A 247 -6.08 18.21 7.37
CA LEU A 247 -4.80 18.36 8.04
C LEU A 247 -4.74 19.63 8.93
N PHE A 248 -3.69 19.73 9.77
CA PHE A 248 -3.58 20.65 10.91
C PHE A 248 -4.70 20.45 11.93
N ALA A 249 -4.98 19.19 12.26
CA ALA A 249 -6.15 18.83 13.03
C ALA A 249 -5.97 19.06 14.55
N TRP A 250 -4.76 18.83 15.06
CA TRP A 250 -4.46 18.89 16.49
C TRP A 250 -3.07 19.49 16.77
N ASP A 251 -3.07 20.56 17.57
CA ASP A 251 -1.89 21.23 18.09
C ASP A 251 -1.38 20.53 19.35
N THR A 252 -0.11 20.14 19.37
CA THR A 252 0.51 19.49 20.53
C THR A 252 0.57 20.37 21.79
N ARG A 253 0.33 21.68 21.66
CA ARG A 253 0.23 22.62 22.79
C ARG A 253 -1.18 22.67 23.40
N SER A 254 -2.16 22.00 22.79
CA SER A 254 -3.49 21.87 23.37
C SER A 254 -3.41 21.25 24.76
N PRO A 255 -4.11 21.80 25.76
CA PRO A 255 -4.14 21.23 27.11
C PRO A 255 -4.93 19.92 27.18
N LEU A 256 -5.67 19.57 26.13
CA LEU A 256 -6.45 18.35 26.06
C LEU A 256 -5.56 17.15 25.72
N ILE A 257 -5.77 16.06 26.47
CA ILE A 257 -5.04 14.82 26.25
C ILE A 257 -5.82 13.95 25.26
N ARG A 258 -5.15 13.60 24.17
CA ARG A 258 -5.66 12.68 23.17
C ARG A 258 -5.34 11.25 23.58
N THR A 259 -6.29 10.57 24.20
CA THR A 259 -6.24 9.15 24.55
C THR A 259 -7.33 8.41 23.79
N HIS A 260 -7.24 7.07 23.77
CA HIS A 260 -8.31 6.25 23.20
C HIS A 260 -9.65 6.54 23.87
N GLU A 261 -9.68 6.61 25.19
CA GLU A 261 -10.90 6.88 25.95
C GLU A 261 -11.46 8.29 25.68
N SER A 262 -10.62 9.31 25.58
CA SER A 262 -11.11 10.66 25.27
C SER A 262 -11.69 10.75 23.86
N LEU A 263 -11.13 10.01 22.90
CA LEU A 263 -11.63 9.99 21.53
C LEU A 263 -12.89 9.13 21.36
N PHE A 264 -12.95 7.93 21.94
CA PHE A 264 -14.00 6.94 21.64
C PHE A 264 -14.99 6.67 22.78
N GLY A 265 -14.66 7.00 24.03
CA GLY A 265 -15.36 6.49 25.22
C GLY A 265 -16.86 6.80 25.25
N ALA A 266 -17.27 7.96 24.73
CA ALA A 266 -18.67 8.37 24.67
C ALA A 266 -19.38 8.03 23.35
N LEU A 267 -18.67 7.47 22.37
CA LEU A 267 -19.16 7.27 21.00
C LEU A 267 -19.67 5.84 20.80
N GLN A 268 -20.67 5.64 19.94
CA GLN A 268 -21.27 4.33 19.68
C GLN A 268 -20.92 3.76 18.29
N HIS A 269 -20.87 4.61 17.27
CA HIS A 269 -20.75 4.25 15.87
C HIS A 269 -19.33 4.40 15.33
N VAL A 270 -18.62 5.45 15.73
CA VAL A 270 -17.30 5.79 15.19
C VAL A 270 -16.27 4.72 15.55
N ARG A 271 -15.62 4.16 14.54
CA ARG A 271 -14.59 3.11 14.64
C ARG A 271 -13.21 3.60 14.26
N HIS A 272 -13.14 4.61 13.39
CA HIS A 272 -11.89 5.13 12.86
C HIS A 272 -11.85 6.65 12.94
N MET A 273 -10.71 7.21 13.36
CA MET A 273 -10.45 8.65 13.26
C MET A 273 -9.06 8.90 12.70
N LEU A 274 -8.96 9.82 11.75
CA LEU A 274 -7.69 10.23 11.14
C LEU A 274 -7.44 11.69 11.47
N ILE A 275 -6.40 11.95 12.25
CA ILE A 275 -6.11 13.27 12.84
C ILE A 275 -4.64 13.59 12.62
N GLU A 276 -4.34 14.72 11.96
CA GLU A 276 -2.97 15.21 11.89
C GLU A 276 -2.60 15.99 13.15
N CYS A 277 -1.46 15.63 13.73
CA CYS A 277 -0.95 16.17 14.98
C CYS A 277 0.44 16.75 14.79
N GLY A 278 0.71 17.89 15.43
CA GLY A 278 2.06 18.45 15.55
C GLY A 278 2.07 19.82 16.20
N ASP A 279 3.23 20.46 16.23
CA ASP A 279 3.36 21.84 16.71
C ASP A 279 2.97 22.80 15.58
N LEU A 280 1.80 23.43 15.73
CA LEU A 280 1.23 24.32 14.72
C LEU A 280 1.68 25.78 14.91
N GLY A 281 2.46 26.09 15.95
CA GLY A 281 2.94 27.45 16.19
C GLY A 281 1.83 28.46 16.52
N GLU A 282 2.18 29.64 17.04
CA GLU A 282 1.18 30.66 17.41
C GLU A 282 0.37 31.16 16.21
N ASP A 283 0.92 30.99 15.01
CA ASP A 283 0.29 31.30 13.76
C ASP A 283 0.65 30.29 12.68
N ARG A 284 -0.05 30.37 11.56
CA ARG A 284 0.18 29.48 10.42
C ARG A 284 1.58 29.58 9.81
N ARG A 285 2.30 30.69 9.99
CA ARG A 285 3.65 30.90 9.41
C ARG A 285 4.74 30.22 10.24
N SER A 286 4.42 29.88 11.49
CA SER A 286 5.31 29.21 12.44
C SER A 286 5.13 27.69 12.49
N ILE A 287 4.27 27.10 11.65
CA ILE A 287 4.08 25.65 11.56
C ILE A 287 5.40 24.96 11.18
N SER A 288 5.85 24.03 12.02
CA SER A 288 6.96 23.14 11.72
C SER A 288 6.45 21.87 11.05
N TYR A 289 6.65 21.78 9.73
CA TYR A 289 6.23 20.62 8.94
C TYR A 289 6.99 19.33 9.28
N HIS A 290 8.15 19.42 9.94
CA HIS A 290 8.99 18.26 10.28
C HIS A 290 8.39 17.35 11.36
N ASN A 291 7.46 17.87 12.16
CA ASN A 291 6.87 17.16 13.29
C ASN A 291 5.41 16.75 13.06
N LEU A 292 4.88 16.99 11.86
CA LEU A 292 3.52 16.62 11.52
C LEU A 292 3.43 15.12 11.27
N ARG A 293 2.40 14.50 11.84
CA ARG A 293 2.06 13.10 11.64
C ARG A 293 0.56 12.92 11.65
N VAL A 294 0.05 12.03 10.81
CA VAL A 294 -1.33 11.58 10.89
C VAL A 294 -1.40 10.39 11.82
N GLU A 295 -2.21 10.52 12.86
CA GLU A 295 -2.57 9.45 13.76
C GLU A 295 -3.87 8.80 13.28
N MET A 296 -3.80 7.50 13.03
CA MET A 296 -4.92 6.66 12.63
C MET A 296 -5.39 5.89 13.87
N TRP A 297 -6.47 6.38 14.47
CA TRP A 297 -7.05 5.82 15.68
C TRP A 297 -8.11 4.79 15.31
N PHE A 298 -8.02 3.62 15.94
CA PHE A 298 -8.96 2.51 15.77
C PHE A 298 -9.63 2.23 17.11
N ARG A 299 -10.96 2.08 17.14
CA ARG A 299 -11.70 1.76 18.37
C ARG A 299 -11.19 0.47 19.04
N GLY A 300 -10.68 -0.49 18.26
CA GLY A 300 -10.15 -1.76 18.78
C GLY A 300 -8.67 -1.74 19.19
N GLU A 301 -7.95 -0.62 19.05
CA GLU A 301 -6.50 -0.54 19.31
C GLU A 301 -6.21 0.57 20.34
N ASP A 302 -5.45 0.25 21.39
CA ASP A 302 -5.14 1.22 22.46
C ASP A 302 -4.22 2.37 22.03
N ARG A 303 -3.52 2.21 20.90
CA ARG A 303 -2.57 3.18 20.36
C ARG A 303 -2.86 3.44 18.88
N PRO A 304 -2.67 4.67 18.40
CA PRO A 304 -2.84 4.96 16.99
C PRO A 304 -1.71 4.38 16.17
N ARG A 305 -2.01 4.04 14.91
CA ARG A 305 -0.97 3.87 13.88
C ARG A 305 -0.54 5.24 13.38
N ILE A 306 0.71 5.36 12.99
CA ILE A 306 1.31 6.65 12.65
C ILE A 306 1.73 6.64 11.18
N ALA A 307 1.29 7.66 10.44
CA ALA A 307 1.71 7.91 9.07
C ALA A 307 2.28 9.33 8.94
N GLN A 308 3.28 9.51 8.07
CA GLN A 308 3.87 10.82 7.78
C GLN A 308 3.86 11.08 6.29
N GLN A 309 3.58 12.31 5.86
CA GLN A 309 3.62 12.60 4.43
C GLN A 309 5.03 12.33 3.87
N ARG A 310 5.15 11.46 2.87
CA ARG A 310 6.44 11.05 2.29
C ARG A 310 6.90 11.97 1.16
N PHE A 311 5.97 12.52 0.40
CA PHE A 311 6.25 13.48 -0.66
C PHE A 311 5.05 14.38 -0.93
N SER A 312 5.28 15.51 -1.58
CA SER A 312 4.29 16.56 -1.86
C SER A 312 4.04 16.78 -3.35
N THR A 313 5.04 16.53 -4.20
CA THR A 313 4.99 16.85 -5.63
C THR A 313 5.52 15.69 -6.48
N SER A 314 5.19 15.70 -7.77
CA SER A 314 5.75 14.73 -8.72
C SER A 314 7.23 14.97 -9.06
N GLN A 315 7.82 16.06 -8.55
CA GLN A 315 9.26 16.36 -8.69
C GLN A 315 10.07 15.83 -7.50
N ASP A 316 9.41 15.34 -6.45
CA ASP A 316 10.09 14.72 -5.33
C ASP A 316 10.78 13.42 -5.76
N THR A 317 11.77 13.03 -4.97
CA THR A 317 12.68 11.96 -5.35
C THR A 317 11.94 10.62 -5.56
N LEU A 318 12.43 9.81 -6.50
CA LEU A 318 11.97 8.43 -6.66
C LEU A 318 12.06 7.63 -5.35
N GLN A 319 13.04 7.95 -4.49
CA GLN A 319 13.17 7.37 -3.16
C GLN A 319 11.96 7.69 -2.27
N SER A 320 11.54 8.96 -2.19
CA SER A 320 10.37 9.37 -1.40
C SER A 320 9.08 8.71 -1.88
N MET A 321 8.94 8.54 -3.20
CA MET A 321 7.81 7.77 -3.77
C MET A 321 7.89 6.28 -3.42
N GLN A 322 9.09 5.67 -3.44
CA GLN A 322 9.27 4.28 -3.03
C GLN A 322 9.01 4.08 -1.53
N GLU A 323 9.40 5.02 -0.68
CA GLU A 323 9.14 5.02 0.75
C GLU A 323 7.62 5.08 1.02
N PHE A 324 6.89 5.95 0.31
CA PHE A 324 5.43 5.96 0.35
C PHE A 324 4.83 4.60 0.01
N ILE A 325 5.33 3.97 -1.04
CA ILE A 325 4.79 2.68 -1.49
C ILE A 325 5.10 1.56 -0.49
N ALA A 326 6.30 1.55 0.09
CA ALA A 326 6.66 0.62 1.15
C ALA A 326 5.78 0.79 2.41
N ASP A 327 5.34 2.02 2.66
CA ASP A 327 4.50 2.42 3.81
C ASP A 327 2.99 2.21 3.56
N MET A 328 2.57 1.93 2.32
CA MET A 328 1.15 1.74 1.99
C MET A 328 0.46 0.61 2.76
N PRO A 329 1.06 -0.57 2.99
CA PRO A 329 0.43 -1.63 3.78
C PRO A 329 0.08 -1.18 5.21
N ASP A 330 0.96 -0.43 5.87
CA ASP A 330 0.75 0.06 7.24
C ASP A 330 -0.32 1.16 7.31
N ARG A 331 -0.57 1.83 6.19
CA ARG A 331 -1.63 2.84 5.99
C ARG A 331 -2.96 2.25 5.53
N GLN A 332 -2.99 0.97 5.19
CA GLN A 332 -4.21 0.27 4.79
C GLN A 332 -4.93 -0.27 6.02
N PHE A 333 -6.25 -0.09 6.04
CA PHE A 333 -7.13 -0.72 7.02
C PHE A 333 -8.44 -1.13 6.35
N GLY A 334 -8.76 -2.42 6.44
CA GLY A 334 -9.81 -3.02 5.62
C GLY A 334 -9.56 -2.75 4.14
N LEU A 335 -10.55 -2.17 3.47
CA LEU A 335 -10.46 -1.78 2.05
C LEU A 335 -10.15 -0.28 1.87
N ALA A 336 -9.67 0.40 2.91
CA ALA A 336 -9.34 1.81 2.88
C ALA A 336 -7.83 2.06 2.92
N LEU A 337 -7.37 3.10 2.24
CA LEU A 337 -5.98 3.56 2.24
C LEU A 337 -5.90 5.05 2.58
N LEU A 338 -5.02 5.41 3.50
CA LEU A 338 -4.66 6.81 3.76
C LEU A 338 -3.61 7.30 2.75
N MET A 339 -3.91 8.40 2.06
CA MET A 339 -2.96 9.16 1.22
C MET A 339 -2.92 10.61 1.69
N ILE A 340 -1.80 11.08 2.24
CA ILE A 340 -1.70 12.40 2.87
C ILE A 340 -1.39 13.46 1.80
N CYS A 341 -2.26 14.47 1.69
CA CYS A 341 -2.03 15.67 0.88
C CYS A 341 -1.55 15.36 -0.55
N GLY A 342 -0.30 15.71 -0.85
CA GLY A 342 0.35 15.63 -2.16
C GLY A 342 0.75 14.23 -2.58
N GLU A 343 0.60 13.21 -1.74
CA GLU A 343 0.91 11.81 -2.09
C GLU A 343 0.01 11.28 -3.23
N SER A 344 -1.12 11.93 -3.47
CA SER A 344 -1.94 11.73 -4.69
C SER A 344 -1.18 12.02 -6.00
N ASN A 345 -0.04 12.72 -5.93
CA ASN A 345 0.87 12.89 -7.06
C ASN A 345 1.64 11.61 -7.45
N ILE A 346 1.44 10.49 -6.75
CA ILE A 346 1.90 9.18 -7.20
C ILE A 346 1.36 8.84 -8.60
N VAL A 347 0.22 9.45 -8.98
CA VAL A 347 -0.25 9.43 -10.35
C VAL A 347 0.61 10.37 -11.18
N SER A 348 1.38 9.78 -12.09
CA SER A 348 2.17 10.54 -13.06
C SER A 348 1.30 10.97 -14.24
N THR A 349 1.51 12.21 -14.70
CA THR A 349 1.07 12.68 -16.01
C THR A 349 2.23 12.43 -16.97
N GLY A 350 2.04 11.61 -18.01
CA GLY A 350 3.08 11.39 -19.02
C GLY A 350 3.60 12.71 -19.62
N ARG A 351 4.80 12.72 -20.24
CA ARG A 351 5.49 13.91 -20.81
C ARG A 351 4.72 14.70 -21.89
N ARG A 352 3.45 14.37 -22.17
CA ARG A 352 2.53 15.08 -23.08
C ARG A 352 1.09 15.21 -22.56
N GLY A 353 0.81 14.86 -21.30
CA GLY A 353 -0.53 14.99 -20.71
C GLY A 353 -1.52 13.87 -21.08
N ASP A 354 -1.18 12.99 -22.02
CA ASP A 354 -2.17 12.06 -22.60
C ASP A 354 -2.43 10.78 -21.78
N HIS A 355 -1.55 10.42 -20.83
CA HIS A 355 -1.68 9.18 -20.07
C HIS A 355 -1.40 9.39 -18.57
N LEU A 356 -2.42 9.12 -17.75
CA LEU A 356 -2.27 8.96 -16.31
C LEU A 356 -1.87 7.52 -16.02
N GLN A 357 -0.82 7.33 -15.23
CA GLN A 357 -0.39 6.01 -14.75
C GLN A 357 -0.29 6.02 -13.23
N VAL A 358 -0.96 5.05 -12.62
CA VAL A 358 -0.85 4.73 -11.19
C VAL A 358 0.11 3.57 -11.02
N ASP A 359 0.91 3.60 -9.95
CA ASP A 359 1.73 2.45 -9.58
C ASP A 359 0.84 1.20 -9.44
N PRO A 360 1.15 0.09 -10.16
CA PRO A 360 0.32 -1.11 -10.16
C PRO A 360 0.02 -1.66 -8.76
N ARG A 361 0.89 -1.40 -7.77
CA ARG A 361 0.68 -1.81 -6.36
C ARG A 361 -0.58 -1.21 -5.77
N LEU A 362 -0.91 0.05 -6.08
CA LEU A 362 -2.14 0.70 -5.61
C LEU A 362 -3.40 0.01 -6.16
N THR A 363 -3.34 -0.50 -7.39
CA THR A 363 -4.46 -1.23 -8.02
C THR A 363 -4.62 -2.63 -7.43
N ASN A 364 -3.55 -3.22 -6.90
CA ASN A 364 -3.51 -4.60 -6.41
C ASN A 364 -3.86 -4.76 -4.92
N MET A 365 -3.87 -3.69 -4.13
CA MET A 365 -4.16 -3.75 -2.68
C MET A 365 -5.63 -4.00 -2.33
N GLY A 366 -6.51 -4.16 -3.32
CA GLY A 366 -7.96 -4.30 -3.08
C GLY A 366 -8.60 -3.07 -2.44
N VAL A 367 -7.92 -1.92 -2.51
CA VAL A 367 -8.40 -0.66 -1.95
C VAL A 367 -9.68 -0.25 -2.67
N SER A 368 -10.76 -0.06 -1.92
CA SER A 368 -12.04 0.47 -2.41
C SER A 368 -12.25 1.93 -2.02
N VAL A 369 -11.54 2.43 -1.01
CA VAL A 369 -11.65 3.80 -0.51
C VAL A 369 -10.26 4.41 -0.31
N ILE A 370 -10.02 5.59 -0.85
CA ILE A 370 -8.83 6.40 -0.58
C ILE A 370 -9.27 7.61 0.25
N LEU A 371 -8.71 7.71 1.46
CA LEU A 371 -8.90 8.84 2.36
C LEU A 371 -7.74 9.82 2.15
N ASN A 372 -8.04 11.00 1.61
CA ASN A 372 -7.03 12.00 1.26
C ASN A 372 -7.24 13.31 2.03
N PRO A 373 -6.82 13.40 3.30
CA PRO A 373 -6.81 14.66 4.03
C PRO A 373 -5.76 15.59 3.43
N VAL A 374 -6.07 16.89 3.30
CA VAL A 374 -5.22 17.88 2.64
C VAL A 374 -5.11 19.14 3.50
N HIS A 375 -3.94 19.80 3.47
CA HIS A 375 -3.69 21.05 4.19
C HIS A 375 -4.54 22.22 3.65
N ASP A 376 -4.63 22.35 2.33
CA ASP A 376 -5.37 23.41 1.65
C ASP A 376 -5.94 22.93 0.32
N TYR A 377 -6.85 23.73 -0.24
CA TYR A 377 -7.33 23.52 -1.61
C TYR A 377 -6.17 23.51 -2.63
N MET A 378 -6.04 22.41 -3.36
CA MET A 378 -5.08 22.29 -4.44
C MET A 378 -5.66 22.91 -5.73
N LYS A 379 -5.20 24.12 -6.06
CA LYS A 379 -5.70 24.93 -7.20
C LYS A 379 -5.38 24.36 -8.59
N ARG A 380 -4.41 23.46 -8.64
CA ARG A 380 -3.87 22.85 -9.86
C ARG A 380 -4.91 21.91 -10.49
N PRO A 381 -5.43 22.19 -11.71
CA PRO A 381 -6.48 21.39 -12.34
C PRO A 381 -6.14 19.90 -12.45
N GLU A 382 -4.86 19.58 -12.67
CA GLU A 382 -4.37 18.21 -12.76
C GLU A 382 -4.59 17.41 -11.47
N MET A 383 -4.70 18.06 -10.31
CA MET A 383 -5.00 17.35 -9.05
C MET A 383 -6.43 16.80 -9.02
N LEU A 384 -7.37 17.49 -9.67
CA LEU A 384 -8.74 16.99 -9.82
C LEU A 384 -8.75 15.76 -10.73
N GLU A 385 -8.01 15.81 -11.83
CA GLU A 385 -7.87 14.67 -12.75
C GLU A 385 -7.19 13.47 -12.11
N LYS A 386 -6.13 13.69 -11.32
CA LYS A 386 -5.46 12.61 -10.58
C LYS A 386 -6.40 11.94 -9.58
N ARG A 387 -7.18 12.70 -8.81
CA ARG A 387 -8.19 12.14 -7.88
C ARG A 387 -9.29 11.39 -8.63
N ARG A 388 -9.76 11.94 -9.75
CA ARG A 388 -10.71 11.26 -10.64
C ARG A 388 -10.14 9.93 -11.12
N TYR A 389 -8.89 9.90 -11.59
CA TYR A 389 -8.22 8.69 -12.04
C TYR A 389 -8.01 7.67 -10.91
N LEU A 390 -7.58 8.11 -9.73
CA LEU A 390 -7.45 7.27 -8.54
C LEU A 390 -8.76 6.58 -8.15
N SER A 391 -9.90 7.21 -8.41
CA SER A 391 -11.23 6.63 -8.14
C SER A 391 -11.68 5.56 -9.14
N GLN A 392 -10.98 5.36 -10.26
CA GLN A 392 -11.35 4.31 -11.22
C GLN A 392 -11.28 2.91 -10.60
N ASN A 393 -11.95 1.95 -11.24
CA ASN A 393 -12.10 0.56 -10.80
C ASN A 393 -12.97 0.44 -9.56
N ARG A 394 -14.13 1.11 -9.56
CA ARG A 394 -15.12 1.11 -8.47
C ARG A 394 -14.58 1.60 -7.12
N ARG A 395 -13.53 2.43 -7.15
CA ARG A 395 -12.96 3.04 -5.95
C ARG A 395 -13.62 4.37 -5.65
N THR A 396 -13.59 4.75 -4.38
CA THR A 396 -14.00 6.07 -3.93
C THR A 396 -12.77 6.82 -3.43
N VAL A 397 -12.55 8.04 -3.90
CA VAL A 397 -11.54 8.96 -3.36
C VAL A 397 -12.27 10.09 -2.67
N VAL A 398 -12.03 10.27 -1.37
CA VAL A 398 -12.56 11.41 -0.61
C VAL A 398 -11.40 12.31 -0.23
N SER A 399 -11.54 13.60 -0.47
CA SER A 399 -10.58 14.62 -0.05
C SER A 399 -11.26 15.71 0.74
N VAL A 400 -10.61 16.18 1.80
CA VAL A 400 -11.09 17.28 2.65
C VAL A 400 -9.93 18.21 3.00
N TRP A 401 -10.20 19.51 3.05
CA TRP A 401 -9.20 20.53 3.37
C TRP A 401 -9.77 21.65 4.22
N ASN A 402 -8.91 22.50 4.77
CA ASN A 402 -9.33 23.71 5.47
C ASN A 402 -9.43 24.90 4.53
N ARG A 403 -10.51 25.67 4.73
CA ARG A 403 -10.81 26.89 3.99
C ARG A 403 -10.00 28.06 4.48
N GLY A 404 -9.93 29.08 3.64
CA GLY A 404 -9.33 30.37 3.93
C GLY A 404 -8.13 30.72 3.06
N ARG A 405 -7.94 30.04 1.92
CA ARG A 405 -6.84 30.36 0.96
C ARG A 405 -7.33 30.91 -0.39
N GLY A 406 -7.74 32.18 -0.37
CA GLY A 406 -8.01 32.95 -1.59
C GLY A 406 -9.12 32.33 -2.44
N ASN A 407 -8.93 32.24 -3.76
CA ASN A 407 -9.91 31.66 -4.68
C ASN A 407 -9.98 30.12 -4.55
N GLU A 408 -10.85 29.64 -3.68
CA GLU A 408 -11.13 28.22 -3.42
C GLU A 408 -12.65 27.96 -3.49
N PRO A 409 -13.08 26.72 -3.75
CA PRO A 409 -14.50 26.37 -3.76
C PRO A 409 -15.15 26.64 -2.41
N HIS A 410 -16.46 26.94 -2.44
CA HIS A 410 -17.24 27.05 -1.22
C HIS A 410 -17.21 25.73 -0.44
N ILE A 411 -17.34 24.59 -1.11
CA ILE A 411 -17.39 23.25 -0.50
C ILE A 411 -15.96 22.75 -0.27
N PRO A 412 -15.54 22.41 0.97
CA PRO A 412 -14.14 22.12 1.30
C PRO A 412 -13.80 20.63 1.21
N TRP A 413 -14.47 19.93 0.30
CA TRP A 413 -14.20 18.53 0.00
C TRP A 413 -14.50 18.21 -1.46
N THR A 414 -13.93 17.09 -1.91
CA THR A 414 -14.27 16.47 -3.19
C THR A 414 -14.47 14.98 -2.98
N VAL A 415 -15.44 14.41 -3.69
CA VAL A 415 -15.66 12.95 -3.70
C VAL A 415 -15.69 12.49 -5.14
N TYR A 416 -14.85 11.51 -5.48
CA TYR A 416 -14.89 10.83 -6.77
C TYR A 416 -15.20 9.36 -6.57
N HIS A 417 -16.08 8.81 -7.40
CA HIS A 417 -16.36 7.37 -7.43
C HIS A 417 -16.34 6.87 -8.87
N ASP A 418 -15.52 5.87 -9.15
CA ASP A 418 -15.41 5.24 -10.47
C ASP A 418 -15.23 6.25 -11.61
N GLY A 419 -14.34 7.22 -11.41
CA GLY A 419 -14.04 8.27 -12.37
C GLY A 419 -15.09 9.40 -12.47
N LYS A 420 -16.16 9.37 -11.67
CA LYS A 420 -17.22 10.39 -11.67
C LYS A 420 -17.10 11.28 -10.44
N ASP A 421 -17.30 12.58 -10.63
CA ASP A 421 -17.44 13.53 -9.51
C ASP A 421 -18.79 13.29 -8.83
N ARG A 422 -18.75 13.03 -7.53
CA ARG A 422 -19.89 12.78 -6.63
C ARG A 422 -19.88 13.77 -5.45
N THR A 423 -19.16 14.88 -5.58
CA THR A 423 -19.06 15.90 -4.51
C THR A 423 -20.43 16.48 -4.13
N ALA A 424 -21.36 16.57 -5.08
CA ALA A 424 -22.73 17.00 -4.84
C ALA A 424 -23.58 16.01 -4.02
N ASP A 425 -23.13 14.75 -3.89
CA ASP A 425 -23.82 13.73 -3.08
C ASP A 425 -23.48 13.85 -1.58
N VAL A 426 -22.54 14.72 -1.21
CA VAL A 426 -22.13 14.89 0.19
C VAL A 426 -23.17 15.73 0.92
N GLU A 427 -23.78 15.14 1.95
CA GLU A 427 -24.75 15.82 2.81
C GLU A 427 -24.01 16.62 3.88
N GLU A 428 -24.29 17.91 4.01
CA GLU A 428 -23.64 18.75 5.02
C GLU A 428 -24.50 18.87 6.28
N ILE A 429 -23.90 18.66 7.45
CA ILE A 429 -24.56 18.92 8.73
C ILE A 429 -24.65 20.44 8.92
N ALA A 430 -25.86 20.95 9.08
CA ALA A 430 -26.07 22.34 9.44
C ALA A 430 -25.60 22.58 10.89
N TRP A 431 -24.68 23.53 11.07
CA TRP A 431 -24.20 23.98 12.39
C TRP A 431 -23.70 22.83 13.28
N PRO A 432 -22.69 22.07 12.84
CA PRO A 432 -22.25 20.87 13.56
C PRO A 432 -21.77 21.18 14.98
N VAL A 433 -21.26 22.38 15.22
CA VAL A 433 -20.88 22.85 16.56
C VAL A 433 -21.53 24.21 16.81
N PRO A 434 -22.38 24.36 17.85
CA PRO A 434 -23.02 25.63 18.17
C PRO A 434 -21.99 26.75 18.38
N GLY A 435 -22.27 27.93 17.80
CA GLY A 435 -21.38 29.09 17.90
C GLY A 435 -20.08 28.98 17.10
N ARG A 436 -19.91 27.91 16.31
CA ARG A 436 -18.71 27.64 15.51
C ARG A 436 -19.07 27.50 14.03
N PRO A 437 -19.45 28.62 13.37
CA PRO A 437 -19.86 28.63 11.97
C PRO A 437 -18.73 28.25 11.01
N ASP A 438 -17.48 28.29 11.50
CA ASP A 438 -16.29 27.90 10.77
C ASP A 438 -16.16 26.40 10.58
N ILE A 439 -16.75 25.60 11.47
CA ILE A 439 -16.67 24.14 11.42
C ILE A 439 -17.74 23.60 10.49
N ARG A 440 -17.31 22.73 9.58
CA ARG A 440 -18.15 22.10 8.57
C ARG A 440 -17.94 20.61 8.57
N VAL A 441 -19.03 19.86 8.47
CA VAL A 441 -19.01 18.40 8.45
C VAL A 441 -19.82 17.90 7.26
N GLY A 442 -19.13 17.30 6.29
CA GLY A 442 -19.75 16.62 5.15
C GLY A 442 -19.89 15.13 5.41
N LEU A 443 -21.01 14.53 5.02
CA LEU A 443 -21.35 13.12 5.23
C LEU A 443 -21.32 12.38 3.89
N VAL A 444 -20.46 11.36 3.82
CA VAL A 444 -20.32 10.49 2.64
C VAL A 444 -20.80 9.09 3.01
N THR A 445 -21.85 8.61 2.35
CA THR A 445 -22.32 7.23 2.52
C THR A 445 -21.79 6.35 1.40
N LEU A 446 -21.09 5.27 1.75
CA LEU A 446 -20.47 4.33 0.82
C LEU A 446 -21.35 3.09 0.54
N ARG A 447 -22.24 2.71 1.47
CA ARG A 447 -23.20 1.60 1.27
C ARG A 447 -24.41 2.01 0.41
N ASN A 448 -24.75 1.14 -0.55
CA ASN A 448 -26.07 1.01 -1.19
C ASN A 448 -26.62 2.20 -2.01
N ARG A 449 -25.89 2.74 -2.99
CA ARG A 449 -26.50 3.54 -4.08
C ARG A 449 -26.13 3.17 -5.52
N PHE A 450 -25.41 2.07 -5.77
CA PHE A 450 -25.05 1.67 -7.15
C PHE A 450 -25.49 0.27 -7.59
N GLU A 451 -26.33 -0.42 -6.83
CA GLU A 451 -26.96 -1.69 -7.27
C GLU A 451 -28.45 -1.56 -7.60
N ALA A 452 -29.03 -0.36 -7.52
CA ALA A 452 -30.43 -0.11 -7.86
C ALA A 452 -30.54 0.88 -9.03
N ARG A 453 -30.26 0.40 -10.25
CA ARG A 453 -30.74 0.90 -11.57
C ARG A 453 -29.94 0.20 -12.68
N LEU A 454 -30.22 -1.09 -12.86
CA LEU A 454 -30.17 -1.77 -14.14
C LEU A 454 -31.46 -2.59 -14.27
#